data_AF-A0A257X4U7-F1
#
_entry.id   AF-A0A257X4U7-F1
#
_cell.length_a   1.000
_cell.length_b   1.000
_cell.length_c   1.000
_cell.angle_alpha   90.00
_cell.angle_beta   90.00
_cell.angle_gamma   90.00
#
_symmetry.space_group_name_H-M   'P 1'
#
loop_
_entity.id
_entity.type
_entity.pdbx_description
1 polymer ?
#
loop_
_entity_poly.entity_id
_entity_poly.type
_entity_poly.pdbx_seq_one_letter_code
_entity_poly.pdbx_strand_id
1 'polypeptide(L)'
;MIRSLLTLIVCLAALTLHAEDRDDGKLRIIVFGAHPDDAEYKTAGTAVKWARLGHHVKLVSVTNGDIGHWKEAGGPLAQRRAAEVAACAKKLGVTSQVLDIHDGELLPTLENRKLITRVIREWKADIVIAHRPWDYHPDHRYVGVLLQDAAFMVTVPFIVPDVAPLKKNPVFLYSSDGFQKPYPFTPDIAVSVDDSFEQKLDGLHELTSQAYEGGASGSAEYVEREVPSASDEVARRAWLKRRWGARQGSEAEKYRELLVKLYGEERGKAVRYAETFEVCEYGRRPSEKEIKELFPFYGEK
;
A
#
# COMPACT_ATOMS: atom_id res chain seq x y z
N MET A 1 12.66 61.13 -6.84
CA MET A 1 12.16 60.11 -5.89
C MET A 1 11.53 58.97 -6.69
N ILE A 2 12.32 57.97 -7.06
CA ILE A 2 11.83 56.76 -7.74
C ILE A 2 12.12 55.61 -6.77
N ARG A 3 11.07 55.02 -6.21
CA ARG A 3 11.15 53.89 -5.28
C ARG A 3 11.31 52.61 -6.10
N SER A 4 12.49 52.00 -6.06
CA SER A 4 12.73 50.64 -6.53
C SER A 4 11.99 49.65 -5.63
N LEU A 5 11.05 48.91 -6.19
CA LEU A 5 10.40 47.77 -5.53
C LEU A 5 11.21 46.52 -5.89
N LEU A 6 12.05 46.05 -4.96
CA LEU A 6 12.75 44.78 -5.09
C LEU A 6 11.78 43.66 -4.73
N THR A 7 11.27 42.95 -5.72
CA THR A 7 10.45 41.74 -5.50
C THR A 7 11.38 40.61 -5.07
N LEU A 8 11.33 40.25 -3.79
CA LEU A 8 12.05 39.10 -3.24
C LEU A 8 11.34 37.81 -3.72
N ILE A 9 11.89 37.16 -4.74
CA ILE A 9 11.48 35.81 -5.12
C ILE A 9 12.04 34.85 -4.07
N VAL A 10 11.19 34.39 -3.16
CA VAL A 10 11.51 33.29 -2.25
C VAL A 10 11.35 31.99 -3.03
N CYS A 11 12.46 31.43 -3.51
CA CYS A 11 12.50 30.06 -4.01
C CYS A 11 12.25 29.11 -2.82
N LEU A 12 11.02 28.59 -2.72
CA LEU A 12 10.71 27.47 -1.84
C LEU A 12 11.36 26.22 -2.44
N ALA A 13 12.58 25.90 -2.03
CA ALA A 13 13.17 24.61 -2.33
C ALA A 13 12.35 23.54 -1.59
N ALA A 14 11.65 22.69 -2.35
CA ALA A 14 11.05 21.48 -1.81
C ALA A 14 12.18 20.60 -1.24
N LEU A 15 12.30 20.55 0.09
CA LEU A 15 13.16 19.60 0.78
C LEU A 15 12.56 18.21 0.57
N THR A 16 12.93 17.56 -0.52
CA THR A 16 12.80 16.11 -0.64
C THR A 16 13.68 15.49 0.43
N LEU A 17 13.09 15.02 1.52
CA LEU A 17 13.77 14.10 2.45
C LEU A 17 14.18 12.88 1.64
N HIS A 18 15.42 12.89 1.15
CA HIS A 18 16.07 11.68 0.70
C HIS A 18 16.21 10.81 1.95
N ALA A 19 15.58 9.63 1.93
CA ALA A 19 15.90 8.60 2.91
C ALA A 19 17.41 8.42 2.85
N GLU A 20 18.12 8.79 3.93
CA GLU A 20 19.57 8.73 3.96
C GLU A 20 20.04 7.35 3.50
N ASP A 21 21.07 7.35 2.67
CA ASP A 21 21.66 6.17 2.03
C ASP A 21 22.47 5.33 3.03
N ARG A 22 21.83 4.92 4.12
CA ARG A 22 22.44 4.05 5.13
C ARG A 22 21.94 2.63 4.90
N ASP A 23 22.87 1.76 4.52
CA ASP A 23 22.70 0.32 4.67
C ASP A 23 22.72 0.00 6.17
N ASP A 24 21.55 0.16 6.80
CA ASP A 24 21.31 -0.06 8.23
C ASP A 24 20.91 -1.51 8.53
N GLY A 25 21.04 -2.40 7.55
CA GLY A 25 20.64 -3.80 7.64
C GLY A 25 19.13 -4.02 7.75
N LYS A 26 18.31 -2.99 7.45
CA LYS A 26 16.85 -3.09 7.51
C LYS A 26 16.23 -3.25 6.13
N LEU A 27 15.26 -4.16 6.06
CA LEU A 27 14.41 -4.34 4.88
C LEU A 27 13.75 -3.03 4.44
N ARG A 28 13.66 -2.84 3.13
CA ARG A 28 12.98 -1.75 2.46
C ARG A 28 11.80 -2.30 1.67
N ILE A 29 10.61 -2.14 2.21
CA ILE A 29 9.36 -2.64 1.66
C ILE A 29 8.66 -1.49 0.94
N ILE A 30 8.18 -1.72 -0.27
CA ILE A 30 7.35 -0.79 -1.02
C ILE A 30 6.07 -1.46 -1.46
N VAL A 31 4.93 -0.81 -1.22
CA VAL A 31 3.60 -1.31 -1.52
C VAL A 31 2.94 -0.34 -2.49
N PHE A 32 2.53 -0.82 -3.66
CA PHE A 32 1.82 -0.02 -4.65
C PHE A 32 0.33 -0.33 -4.62
N GLY A 33 -0.46 0.70 -4.38
CA GLY A 33 -1.87 0.77 -4.69
C GLY A 33 -2.10 1.58 -5.96
N ALA A 34 -3.21 1.36 -6.64
CA ALA A 34 -3.60 2.26 -7.72
C ALA A 34 -3.98 3.61 -7.12
N HIS A 35 -4.79 3.60 -6.07
CA HIS A 35 -5.38 4.80 -5.50
C HIS A 35 -4.85 5.14 -4.10
N PRO A 36 -5.09 6.36 -3.60
CA PRO A 36 -4.91 6.71 -2.20
C PRO A 36 -5.91 6.00 -1.30
N ASP A 37 -5.50 4.85 -0.75
CA ASP A 37 -6.18 3.97 0.22
C ASP A 37 -5.84 2.48 0.01
N ASP A 38 -5.56 2.09 -1.23
CA ASP A 38 -5.33 0.70 -1.64
C ASP A 38 -4.23 0.01 -0.83
N ALA A 39 -3.04 0.63 -0.76
CA ALA A 39 -1.88 0.05 -0.10
C ALA A 39 -2.12 -0.09 1.41
N GLU A 40 -2.77 0.90 2.02
CA GLU A 40 -3.19 0.93 3.41
C GLU A 40 -4.20 -0.20 3.69
N TYR A 41 -5.23 -0.33 2.86
CA TYR A 41 -6.27 -1.34 3.00
C TYR A 41 -5.72 -2.76 2.94
N LYS A 42 -4.78 -3.00 2.03
CA LYS A 42 -4.22 -4.33 1.76
C LYS A 42 -3.09 -4.73 2.71
N THR A 43 -2.33 -3.77 3.25
CA THR A 43 -1.05 -4.10 3.90
C THR A 43 -0.77 -3.33 5.20
N ALA A 44 -1.64 -2.41 5.66
CA ALA A 44 -1.35 -1.60 6.85
C ALA A 44 -1.03 -2.41 8.11
N GLY A 45 -1.66 -3.58 8.33
CA GLY A 45 -1.38 -4.41 9.50
C GLY A 45 0.05 -4.97 9.46
N THR A 46 0.43 -5.54 8.33
CA THR A 46 1.78 -6.07 8.09
C THR A 46 2.83 -4.95 8.05
N ALA A 47 2.50 -3.80 7.45
CA ALA A 47 3.33 -2.60 7.42
C ALA A 47 3.70 -2.11 8.82
N VAL A 48 2.73 -2.06 9.74
CA VAL A 48 2.98 -1.73 11.15
C VAL A 48 3.95 -2.72 11.80
N LYS A 49 3.85 -4.01 11.50
CA LYS A 49 4.76 -5.01 12.08
C LYS A 49 6.20 -4.83 11.59
N TRP A 50 6.41 -4.55 10.30
CA TRP A 50 7.74 -4.20 9.78
C TRP A 50 8.27 -2.91 10.42
N ALA A 51 7.45 -1.86 10.50
CA ALA A 51 7.83 -0.59 11.09
C ALA A 51 8.24 -0.73 12.57
N ARG A 52 7.52 -1.54 13.36
CA ARG A 52 7.87 -1.84 14.77
C ARG A 52 9.21 -2.54 14.94
N LEU A 53 9.71 -3.23 13.90
CA LEU A 53 11.04 -3.84 13.87
C LEU A 53 12.13 -2.90 13.31
N GLY A 54 11.75 -1.66 12.99
CA GLY A 54 12.63 -0.65 12.40
C GLY A 54 12.88 -0.84 10.91
N HIS A 55 12.08 -1.66 10.22
CA HIS A 55 12.14 -1.75 8.76
C HIS A 55 11.49 -0.56 8.09
N HIS A 56 11.96 -0.22 6.89
CA HIS A 56 11.46 0.91 6.14
C HIS A 56 10.30 0.46 5.26
N VAL A 57 9.13 1.06 5.43
CA VAL A 57 7.95 0.76 4.61
C VAL A 57 7.48 2.03 3.91
N LYS A 58 7.26 1.93 2.59
CA LYS A 58 6.66 2.98 1.76
C LYS A 58 5.37 2.48 1.12
N LEU A 59 4.28 3.21 1.32
CA LEU A 59 3.00 3.00 0.66
C LEU A 59 2.87 4.00 -0.49
N VAL A 60 2.62 3.52 -1.70
CA VAL A 60 2.60 4.35 -2.91
C VAL A 60 1.25 4.24 -3.59
N SER A 61 0.62 5.37 -3.85
CA SER A 61 -0.54 5.48 -4.74
C SER A 61 -0.05 5.88 -6.12
N VAL A 62 -0.35 5.06 -7.13
CA VAL A 62 0.10 5.31 -8.51
C VAL A 62 -0.69 6.43 -9.17
N THR A 63 -1.95 6.62 -8.79
CA THR A 63 -2.77 7.76 -9.22
C THR A 63 -3.07 8.68 -8.04
N ASN A 64 -3.45 9.93 -8.35
CA ASN A 64 -3.71 10.97 -7.36
C ASN A 64 -5.12 10.90 -6.75
N GLY A 65 -6.00 10.05 -7.29
CA GLY A 65 -7.33 9.78 -6.75
C GLY A 65 -8.37 10.86 -7.04
N ASP A 66 -8.14 11.73 -8.03
CA ASP A 66 -8.90 12.96 -8.29
C ASP A 66 -10.32 12.77 -8.82
N ILE A 67 -10.74 11.55 -9.16
CA ILE A 67 -12.14 11.20 -9.45
C ILE A 67 -12.73 10.18 -8.47
N GLY A 68 -12.00 9.86 -7.40
CA GLY A 68 -12.36 8.80 -6.45
C GLY A 68 -13.41 9.19 -5.40
N HIS A 69 -14.23 10.22 -5.64
CA HIS A 69 -15.28 10.64 -4.72
C HIS A 69 -16.52 11.14 -5.45
N TRP A 70 -17.70 10.84 -4.90
CA TRP A 70 -18.97 11.13 -5.55
C TRP A 70 -19.45 12.59 -5.42
N LYS A 71 -18.91 13.38 -4.48
CA LYS A 71 -19.22 14.82 -4.31
C LYS A 71 -18.12 15.78 -4.73
N GLU A 72 -16.89 15.31 -4.85
CA GLU A 72 -15.69 16.13 -4.96
C GLU A 72 -14.80 15.52 -6.03
N ALA A 73 -14.07 16.34 -6.80
CA ALA A 73 -13.21 15.86 -7.87
C ALA A 73 -12.08 16.86 -8.18
N GLY A 74 -11.14 16.45 -9.03
CA GLY A 74 -10.02 17.24 -9.50
C GLY A 74 -8.97 17.53 -8.41
N GLY A 75 -8.20 18.59 -8.63
CA GLY A 75 -7.12 19.02 -7.73
C GLY A 75 -7.48 19.11 -6.24
N PRO A 76 -8.66 19.65 -5.84
CA PRO A 76 -9.08 19.66 -4.45
C PRO A 76 -9.18 18.26 -3.82
N LEU A 77 -9.81 17.30 -4.52
CA LEU A 77 -9.90 15.92 -4.05
C LEU A 77 -8.52 15.27 -3.98
N ALA A 78 -7.68 15.45 -4.99
CA ALA A 78 -6.32 14.91 -5.00
C ALA A 78 -5.50 15.39 -3.80
N GLN A 79 -5.57 16.69 -3.47
CA GLN A 79 -4.88 17.26 -2.31
C GLN A 79 -5.43 16.70 -1.00
N ARG A 80 -6.75 16.57 -0.88
CA ARG A 80 -7.40 15.96 0.28
C ARG A 80 -6.94 14.52 0.47
N ARG A 81 -7.03 13.69 -0.57
CA ARG A 81 -6.67 12.27 -0.52
C ARG A 81 -5.18 12.07 -0.24
N ALA A 82 -4.30 12.91 -0.80
CA ALA A 82 -2.88 12.91 -0.47
C ALA A 82 -2.62 13.24 1.01
N ALA A 83 -3.35 14.19 1.59
CA ALA A 83 -3.27 14.50 3.01
C ALA A 83 -3.78 13.36 3.89
N GLU A 84 -4.87 12.70 3.49
CA GLU A 84 -5.44 11.54 4.19
C GLU A 84 -4.45 10.36 4.27
N VAL A 85 -3.81 9.97 3.15
CA VAL A 85 -2.79 8.89 3.17
C VAL A 85 -1.51 9.30 3.90
N ALA A 86 -1.13 10.59 3.90
CA ALA A 86 -0.02 11.08 4.71
C ALA A 86 -0.32 10.99 6.21
N ALA A 87 -1.55 11.34 6.64
CA ALA A 87 -2.00 11.19 8.01
C ALA A 87 -2.05 9.70 8.43
N CYS A 88 -2.58 8.83 7.56
CA CYS A 88 -2.57 7.38 7.77
C CYS A 88 -1.14 6.86 7.96
N ALA A 89 -0.23 7.18 7.03
CA ALA A 89 1.17 6.73 7.11
C ALA A 89 1.85 7.14 8.43
N LYS A 90 1.58 8.36 8.92
CA LYS A 90 2.05 8.82 10.23
C LYS A 90 1.55 7.95 11.40
N LYS A 91 0.27 7.52 11.38
CA LYS A 91 -0.28 6.62 12.40
C LYS A 91 0.33 5.22 12.34
N LEU A 92 0.62 4.74 11.13
CA LEU A 92 1.21 3.43 10.92
C LEU A 92 2.72 3.39 11.21
N GLY A 93 3.39 4.55 11.23
CA GLY A 93 4.85 4.64 11.38
C GLY A 93 5.60 4.32 10.08
N VAL A 94 5.01 4.64 8.93
CA VAL A 94 5.53 4.35 7.59
C VAL A 94 5.59 5.64 6.75
N THR A 95 6.12 5.55 5.52
CA THR A 95 6.11 6.66 4.56
C THR A 95 4.99 6.45 3.54
N SER A 96 4.37 7.52 3.05
CA SER A 96 3.49 7.48 1.87
C SER A 96 4.01 8.34 0.72
N GLN A 97 3.61 8.01 -0.51
CA GLN A 97 3.90 8.77 -1.72
C GLN A 97 2.70 8.67 -2.66
N VAL A 98 2.21 9.79 -3.17
CA VAL A 98 1.19 9.83 -4.22
C VAL A 98 1.88 10.28 -5.50
N LEU A 99 1.77 9.49 -6.58
CA LEU A 99 2.26 9.86 -7.90
C LEU A 99 1.21 10.72 -8.62
N ASP A 100 1.68 11.58 -9.52
CA ASP A 100 0.83 12.53 -10.23
C ASP A 100 0.32 11.97 -11.56
N ILE A 101 -0.44 10.88 -11.48
CA ILE A 101 -1.19 10.30 -12.60
C ILE A 101 -2.67 10.46 -12.28
N HIS A 102 -3.48 10.91 -13.25
CA HIS A 102 -4.91 11.06 -13.07
C HIS A 102 -5.60 9.71 -12.82
N ASP A 103 -6.55 9.70 -11.89
CA ASP A 103 -7.32 8.50 -11.53
C ASP A 103 -8.24 8.10 -12.69
N GLY A 104 -8.27 6.81 -13.02
CA GLY A 104 -8.99 6.26 -14.18
C GLY A 104 -8.26 6.40 -15.52
N GLU A 105 -7.11 7.09 -15.57
CA GLU A 105 -6.34 7.35 -16.79
C GLU A 105 -4.99 6.60 -16.84
N LEU A 106 -4.71 5.73 -15.86
CA LEU A 106 -3.46 4.96 -15.84
C LEU A 106 -3.40 4.05 -17.07
N LEU A 107 -2.26 4.07 -17.78
CA LEU A 107 -1.98 3.16 -18.88
C LEU A 107 -0.64 2.44 -18.66
N PRO A 108 -0.47 1.18 -19.11
CA PRO A 108 0.77 0.43 -18.99
C PRO A 108 1.79 0.85 -20.07
N THR A 109 2.13 2.13 -20.11
CA THR A 109 3.06 2.70 -21.09
C THR A 109 4.52 2.48 -20.67
N LEU A 110 5.46 2.64 -21.61
CA LEU A 110 6.89 2.63 -21.29
C LEU A 110 7.27 3.74 -20.30
N GLU A 111 6.60 4.89 -20.39
CA GLU A 111 6.81 6.01 -19.46
C GLU A 111 6.46 5.62 -18.02
N ASN A 112 5.25 5.09 -17.82
CA ASN A 112 4.81 4.64 -16.50
C ASN A 112 5.65 3.45 -16.01
N ARG A 113 6.08 2.55 -16.89
CA ARG A 113 7.01 1.47 -16.54
C ARG A 113 8.35 2.02 -16.02
N LYS A 114 8.91 3.04 -16.69
CA LYS A 114 10.14 3.72 -16.25
C LYS A 114 9.93 4.43 -14.92
N LEU A 115 8.79 5.08 -14.72
CA LEU A 115 8.44 5.73 -13.46
C LEU A 115 8.38 4.72 -12.30
N ILE A 116 7.65 3.61 -12.45
CA ILE A 116 7.56 2.58 -11.42
C ILE A 116 8.94 1.95 -11.16
N THR A 117 9.71 1.65 -12.20
CA THR A 117 11.08 1.14 -12.08
C THR A 117 11.98 2.10 -11.29
N ARG A 118 11.87 3.41 -11.57
CA ARG A 118 12.59 4.47 -10.86
C ARG A 118 12.25 4.49 -9.38
N VAL A 119 10.96 4.53 -9.03
CA VAL A 119 10.49 4.58 -7.64
C VAL A 119 11.01 3.36 -6.84
N ILE A 120 10.97 2.16 -7.45
CA ILE A 120 11.50 0.94 -6.83
C ILE A 120 13.02 1.03 -6.60
N ARG A 121 13.77 1.55 -7.58
CA ARG A 121 15.23 1.71 -7.49
C ARG A 121 15.65 2.76 -6.47
N GLU A 122 15.01 3.93 -6.47
CA GLU A 122 15.26 5.00 -5.50
C GLU A 122 14.96 4.53 -4.07
N TRP A 123 13.95 3.67 -3.91
CA TRP A 123 13.66 3.05 -2.62
C TRP A 123 14.64 1.94 -2.24
N LYS A 124 15.41 1.39 -3.18
CA LYS A 124 16.29 0.23 -2.96
C LYS A 124 15.53 -0.97 -2.40
N ALA A 125 14.37 -1.27 -2.99
CA ALA A 125 13.42 -2.24 -2.42
C ALA A 125 14.01 -3.65 -2.27
N ASP A 126 13.67 -4.30 -1.16
CA ASP A 126 13.84 -5.74 -0.95
C ASP A 126 12.55 -6.51 -1.26
N ILE A 127 11.40 -5.88 -0.97
CA ILE A 127 10.05 -6.43 -1.18
C ILE A 127 9.21 -5.38 -1.91
N VAL A 128 8.51 -5.81 -2.97
CA VAL A 128 7.55 -5.00 -3.71
C VAL A 128 6.18 -5.70 -3.67
N ILE A 129 5.14 -5.02 -3.21
CA ILE A 129 3.76 -5.58 -3.10
C ILE A 129 2.82 -4.76 -4.00
N ALA A 130 1.91 -5.39 -4.74
CA ALA A 130 0.89 -4.67 -5.51
C ALA A 130 -0.36 -5.51 -5.81
N HIS A 131 -1.21 -5.02 -6.71
CA HIS A 131 -2.39 -5.72 -7.25
C HIS A 131 -2.01 -6.85 -8.21
N ARG A 132 -2.83 -7.90 -8.31
CA ARG A 132 -2.80 -8.84 -9.45
C ARG A 132 -3.30 -8.12 -10.72
N PRO A 133 -2.89 -8.53 -11.93
CA PRO A 133 -3.37 -7.90 -13.18
C PRO A 133 -4.83 -8.28 -13.54
N TRP A 134 -5.58 -8.87 -12.60
CA TRP A 134 -6.97 -9.30 -12.77
C TRP A 134 -7.82 -8.58 -11.74
N ASP A 135 -8.56 -7.56 -12.18
CA ASP A 135 -9.42 -6.76 -11.33
C ASP A 135 -10.58 -6.15 -12.14
N TYR A 136 -11.67 -5.78 -11.47
CA TYR A 136 -12.74 -5.00 -12.10
C TYR A 136 -12.25 -3.58 -12.42
N HIS A 137 -11.34 -3.03 -11.60
CA HIS A 137 -10.82 -1.69 -11.79
C HIS A 137 -9.68 -1.68 -12.83
N PRO A 138 -9.74 -0.86 -13.88
CA PRO A 138 -8.66 -0.77 -14.88
C PRO A 138 -7.32 -0.39 -14.25
N ASP A 139 -7.27 0.63 -13.40
CA ASP A 139 -6.02 1.05 -12.76
C ASP A 139 -5.38 -0.04 -11.90
N HIS A 140 -6.15 -0.84 -11.16
CA HIS A 140 -5.60 -1.96 -10.40
C HIS A 140 -4.90 -2.96 -11.34
N ARG A 141 -5.56 -3.30 -12.45
CA ARG A 141 -4.97 -4.19 -13.47
C ARG A 141 -3.68 -3.61 -14.04
N TYR A 142 -3.68 -2.32 -14.38
CA TYR A 142 -2.51 -1.69 -14.98
C TYR A 142 -1.37 -1.45 -14.00
N VAL A 143 -1.64 -1.21 -12.72
CA VAL A 143 -0.62 -1.31 -11.67
C VAL A 143 -0.04 -2.72 -11.66
N GLY A 144 -0.88 -3.76 -11.64
CA GLY A 144 -0.40 -5.15 -11.70
C GLY A 144 0.50 -5.43 -12.91
N VAL A 145 0.11 -4.99 -14.10
CA VAL A 145 0.92 -5.12 -15.34
C VAL A 145 2.23 -4.34 -15.23
N LEU A 146 2.18 -3.07 -14.80
CA LEU A 146 3.37 -2.24 -14.65
C LEU A 146 4.37 -2.82 -13.65
N LEU A 147 3.90 -3.46 -12.58
CA LEU A 147 4.76 -4.12 -11.61
C LEU A 147 5.39 -5.39 -12.16
N GLN A 148 4.64 -6.21 -12.90
CA GLN A 148 5.21 -7.36 -13.63
C GLN A 148 6.30 -6.93 -14.60
N ASP A 149 6.01 -5.89 -15.39
CA ASP A 149 6.94 -5.33 -16.36
C ASP A 149 8.18 -4.73 -15.69
N ALA A 150 8.02 -4.06 -14.54
CA ALA A 150 9.12 -3.49 -13.78
C ALA A 150 10.01 -4.57 -13.12
N ALA A 151 9.45 -5.73 -12.78
CA ALA A 151 10.15 -6.75 -12.00
C ALA A 151 11.47 -7.24 -12.61
N PHE A 152 11.55 -7.38 -13.93
CA PHE A 152 12.82 -7.64 -14.61
C PHE A 152 13.64 -6.36 -14.82
N MET A 153 12.98 -5.23 -15.10
CA MET A 153 13.63 -3.96 -15.43
C MET A 153 14.41 -3.34 -14.27
N VAL A 154 14.05 -3.59 -13.01
CA VAL A 154 14.73 -2.98 -11.84
C VAL A 154 16.23 -3.28 -11.75
N THR A 155 16.71 -4.36 -12.36
CA THR A 155 18.15 -4.72 -12.40
C THR A 155 18.83 -4.38 -13.73
N VAL A 156 18.09 -3.97 -14.76
CA VAL A 156 18.62 -3.70 -16.11
C VAL A 156 19.30 -2.32 -16.18
N PRO A 157 20.62 -2.20 -16.37
CA PRO A 157 21.31 -0.92 -16.14
C PRO A 157 20.86 0.26 -17.02
N PHE A 158 20.45 0.02 -18.27
CA PHE A 158 20.17 1.07 -19.24
C PHE A 158 18.69 1.47 -19.36
N ILE A 159 17.77 0.80 -18.65
CA ILE A 159 16.42 1.34 -18.42
C ILE A 159 16.51 2.23 -17.18
N VAL A 160 16.08 3.49 -17.27
CA VAL A 160 16.25 4.49 -16.17
C VAL A 160 17.74 4.67 -15.78
N PRO A 161 18.62 5.08 -16.71
CA PRO A 161 20.07 5.09 -16.48
C PRO A 161 20.55 6.13 -15.45
N ASP A 162 19.69 7.10 -15.12
CA ASP A 162 19.97 8.14 -14.13
C ASP A 162 19.74 7.69 -12.68
N VAL A 163 19.21 6.48 -12.46
CA VAL A 163 19.14 5.83 -11.15
C VAL A 163 19.76 4.45 -11.23
N ALA A 164 20.74 4.20 -10.35
CA ALA A 164 21.48 2.95 -10.33
C ALA A 164 20.54 1.72 -10.26
N PRO A 165 20.80 0.67 -11.06
CA PRO A 165 20.02 -0.56 -11.00
C PRO A 165 20.18 -1.25 -9.66
N LEU A 166 19.15 -2.00 -9.25
CA LEU A 166 19.25 -2.83 -8.07
C LEU A 166 20.25 -3.98 -8.30
N LYS A 167 21.12 -4.20 -7.33
CA LYS A 167 22.08 -5.33 -7.36
C LYS A 167 21.40 -6.68 -7.15
N LYS A 168 20.26 -6.68 -6.44
CA LYS A 168 19.43 -7.84 -6.18
C LYS A 168 18.02 -7.53 -6.66
N ASN A 169 17.39 -8.47 -7.35
CA ASN A 169 15.99 -8.33 -7.71
C ASN A 169 15.13 -8.43 -6.42
N PRO A 170 14.17 -7.53 -6.15
CA PRO A 170 13.24 -7.68 -5.04
C PRO A 170 12.40 -8.96 -5.14
N VAL A 171 11.82 -9.38 -4.01
CA VAL A 171 10.67 -10.30 -4.06
C VAL A 171 9.44 -9.47 -4.39
N PHE A 172 8.81 -9.78 -5.53
CA PHE A 172 7.53 -9.19 -5.91
C PHE A 172 6.40 -10.05 -5.37
N LEU A 173 5.36 -9.42 -4.84
CA LEU A 173 4.21 -10.06 -4.23
C LEU A 173 2.93 -9.40 -4.70
N TYR A 174 1.86 -10.18 -4.76
CA TYR A 174 0.51 -9.66 -4.89
C TYR A 174 -0.19 -9.64 -3.55
N SER A 175 -0.94 -8.58 -3.29
CA SER A 175 -1.88 -8.52 -2.17
C SER A 175 -3.18 -9.27 -2.48
N SER A 176 -3.87 -9.71 -1.44
CA SER A 176 -5.07 -10.55 -1.58
C SER A 176 -6.22 -9.87 -2.31
N ASP A 177 -6.97 -10.65 -3.10
CA ASP A 177 -8.20 -10.22 -3.75
C ASP A 177 -9.22 -11.37 -3.87
N GLY A 178 -10.41 -11.06 -4.42
CA GLY A 178 -11.53 -12.00 -4.54
C GLY A 178 -11.68 -12.65 -5.93
N PHE A 179 -10.86 -12.31 -6.92
CA PHE A 179 -11.07 -12.77 -8.30
C PHE A 179 -10.70 -14.24 -8.47
N GLN A 180 -11.61 -14.98 -9.14
CA GLN A 180 -11.49 -16.43 -9.37
C GLN A 180 -10.96 -16.77 -10.76
N LYS A 181 -11.00 -15.81 -11.69
CA LYS A 181 -10.51 -15.97 -13.06
C LYS A 181 -9.40 -14.96 -13.35
N PRO A 182 -8.40 -15.32 -14.17
CA PRO A 182 -8.20 -16.62 -14.81
C PRO A 182 -7.83 -17.74 -13.82
N TYR A 183 -7.40 -17.40 -12.60
CA TYR A 183 -7.18 -18.32 -11.50
C TYR A 183 -7.42 -17.64 -10.14
N PRO A 184 -7.82 -18.41 -9.10
CA PRO A 184 -8.04 -17.89 -7.76
C PRO A 184 -6.74 -17.42 -7.10
N PHE A 185 -6.84 -16.41 -6.23
CA PHE A 185 -5.72 -15.97 -5.39
C PHE A 185 -5.27 -17.09 -4.45
N THR A 186 -3.99 -17.43 -4.52
CA THR A 186 -3.38 -18.57 -3.81
C THR A 186 -2.18 -18.08 -3.01
N PRO A 187 -2.36 -17.67 -1.76
CA PRO A 187 -1.27 -17.05 -1.00
C PRO A 187 -0.20 -18.07 -0.62
N ASP A 188 1.05 -17.63 -0.70
CA ASP A 188 2.22 -18.32 -0.15
C ASP A 188 2.54 -17.84 1.27
N ILE A 189 2.06 -16.65 1.61
CA ILE A 189 2.39 -15.93 2.84
C ILE A 189 1.08 -15.50 3.50
N ALA A 190 0.96 -15.78 4.80
CA ALA A 190 -0.09 -15.22 5.65
C ALA A 190 0.53 -14.58 6.88
N VAL A 191 0.09 -13.39 7.24
CA VAL A 191 0.59 -12.65 8.40
C VAL A 191 -0.57 -12.41 9.36
N SER A 192 -0.43 -12.89 10.60
CA SER A 192 -1.32 -12.47 11.68
C SER A 192 -1.11 -10.99 11.97
N VAL A 193 -2.19 -10.23 11.87
CA VAL A 193 -2.22 -8.80 12.19
C VAL A 193 -2.94 -8.52 13.50
N ASP A 194 -3.18 -9.54 14.34
CA ASP A 194 -3.93 -9.40 15.60
C ASP A 194 -3.34 -8.34 16.55
N ASP A 195 -2.02 -8.23 16.61
CA ASP A 195 -1.26 -7.29 17.45
C ASP A 195 -1.11 -5.88 16.86
N SER A 196 -1.44 -5.72 15.58
CA SER A 196 -1.28 -4.50 14.78
C SER A 196 -2.62 -3.98 14.28
N PHE A 197 -3.70 -4.74 14.50
CA PHE A 197 -5.03 -4.45 13.95
C PHE A 197 -5.58 -3.12 14.43
N GLU A 198 -5.48 -2.80 15.72
CA GLU A 198 -5.95 -1.51 16.24
C GLU A 198 -5.16 -0.33 15.63
N GLN A 199 -3.84 -0.45 15.49
CA GLN A 199 -3.02 0.59 14.86
C GLN A 199 -3.32 0.72 13.35
N LYS A 200 -3.63 -0.40 12.68
CA LYS A 200 -4.18 -0.37 11.32
C LYS A 200 -5.47 0.45 11.29
N LEU A 201 -6.42 0.19 12.18
CA LEU A 201 -7.68 0.94 12.24
C LEU A 201 -7.46 2.42 12.54
N ASP A 202 -6.49 2.78 13.38
CA ASP A 202 -6.10 4.17 13.63
C ASP A 202 -5.63 4.87 12.36
N GLY A 203 -4.86 4.18 11.51
CA GLY A 203 -4.47 4.71 10.20
C GLY A 203 -5.65 4.82 9.24
N LEU A 204 -6.45 3.76 9.10
CA LEU A 204 -7.61 3.74 8.20
C LEU A 204 -8.69 4.75 8.58
N HIS A 205 -8.75 5.15 9.85
CA HIS A 205 -9.65 6.22 10.32
C HIS A 205 -9.34 7.57 9.66
N GLU A 206 -8.08 7.82 9.29
CA GLU A 206 -7.67 9.07 8.64
C GLU A 206 -8.12 9.14 7.17
N LEU A 207 -8.45 8.00 6.55
CA LEU A 207 -8.89 7.91 5.14
C LEU A 207 -10.37 8.28 4.98
N THR A 208 -10.78 9.44 5.49
CA THR A 208 -12.20 9.80 5.70
C THR A 208 -13.03 9.71 4.41
N SER A 209 -12.52 10.25 3.29
CA SER A 209 -13.24 10.24 2.01
C SER A 209 -13.61 8.84 1.53
N GLN A 210 -12.80 7.82 1.86
CA GLN A 210 -12.98 6.45 1.39
C GLN A 210 -13.57 5.54 2.46
N ALA A 211 -13.15 5.69 3.72
CA ALA A 211 -13.60 4.88 4.84
C ALA A 211 -15.04 5.21 5.25
N TYR A 212 -15.45 6.49 5.16
CA TYR A 212 -16.71 6.97 5.72
C TYR A 212 -17.64 7.64 4.71
N GLU A 213 -17.13 8.15 3.58
CA GLU A 213 -17.97 8.89 2.61
C GLU A 213 -18.36 8.05 1.38
N GLY A 214 -17.84 6.83 1.27
CA GLY A 214 -18.22 5.85 0.24
C GLY A 214 -17.46 5.97 -1.08
N GLY A 215 -16.47 6.86 -1.18
CA GLY A 215 -15.61 6.99 -2.36
C GLY A 215 -16.38 7.34 -3.64
N ALA A 216 -15.90 6.88 -4.79
CA ALA A 216 -16.51 7.21 -6.10
C ALA A 216 -17.97 6.72 -6.25
N SER A 217 -18.31 5.62 -5.57
CA SER A 217 -19.64 4.99 -5.65
C SER A 217 -20.50 5.28 -4.42
N GLY A 218 -20.14 6.28 -3.62
CA GLY A 218 -20.89 6.70 -2.45
C GLY A 218 -22.14 7.51 -2.81
N SER A 219 -22.96 7.82 -1.80
CA SER A 219 -24.10 8.71 -1.91
C SER A 219 -24.48 9.30 -0.55
N ALA A 220 -25.30 10.36 -0.53
CA ALA A 220 -25.74 10.99 0.72
C ALA A 220 -26.54 9.97 1.54
N GLU A 221 -27.43 9.25 0.86
CA GLU A 221 -28.29 8.22 1.44
C GLU A 221 -27.45 7.09 2.06
N TYR A 222 -26.39 6.64 1.37
CA TYR A 222 -25.48 5.64 1.92
C TYR A 222 -24.83 6.12 3.22
N VAL A 223 -24.28 7.33 3.22
CA VAL A 223 -23.58 7.87 4.39
C VAL A 223 -24.53 8.04 5.57
N GLU A 224 -25.73 8.60 5.33
CA GLU A 224 -26.73 8.82 6.38
C GLU A 224 -27.26 7.50 6.97
N ARG A 225 -27.44 6.47 6.13
CA ARG A 225 -27.99 5.18 6.55
C ARG A 225 -26.95 4.28 7.24
N GLU A 226 -25.76 4.19 6.67
CA GLU A 226 -24.80 3.15 7.02
C GLU A 226 -23.68 3.63 7.96
N VAL A 227 -23.35 4.92 7.95
CA VAL A 227 -22.14 5.44 8.59
C VAL A 227 -22.50 6.31 9.80
N PRO A 228 -21.95 6.02 11.00
CA PRO A 228 -22.18 6.88 12.16
C PRO A 228 -21.75 8.33 11.93
N SER A 229 -22.45 9.25 12.61
CA SER A 229 -22.17 10.70 12.55
C SER A 229 -20.68 11.00 12.76
N ALA A 230 -20.16 11.99 12.03
CA ALA A 230 -18.80 12.47 12.22
C ALA A 230 -18.53 13.00 13.64
N SER A 231 -19.57 13.43 14.36
CA SER A 231 -19.47 13.89 15.75
C SER A 231 -19.35 12.75 16.77
N ASP A 232 -19.62 11.50 16.39
CA ASP A 232 -19.55 10.33 17.27
C ASP A 232 -18.35 9.46 16.88
N GLU A 233 -17.16 9.87 17.34
CA GLU A 233 -15.90 9.19 17.03
C GLU A 233 -15.89 7.74 17.55
N VAL A 234 -16.48 7.48 18.72
CA VAL A 234 -16.53 6.15 19.32
C VAL A 234 -17.35 5.21 18.44
N ALA A 235 -18.54 5.63 18.00
CA ALA A 235 -19.36 4.83 17.10
C ALA A 235 -18.68 4.62 15.74
N ARG A 236 -18.01 5.65 15.17
CA ARG A 236 -17.28 5.54 13.90
C ARG A 236 -16.13 4.54 13.98
N ARG A 237 -15.35 4.55 15.06
CA ARG A 237 -14.26 3.59 15.28
C ARG A 237 -14.80 2.17 15.44
N ALA A 238 -15.87 1.99 16.21
CA ALA A 238 -16.51 0.69 16.36
C ALA A 238 -17.08 0.17 15.03
N TRP A 239 -17.67 1.04 14.21
CA TRP A 239 -18.16 0.70 12.87
C TRP A 239 -17.01 0.27 11.94
N LEU A 240 -15.92 1.04 11.92
CA LEU A 240 -14.74 0.74 11.11
C LEU A 240 -14.14 -0.63 11.51
N LYS A 241 -14.01 -0.87 12.82
CA LYS A 241 -13.53 -2.14 13.37
C LYS A 241 -14.39 -3.33 12.95
N ARG A 242 -15.72 -3.20 12.94
CA ARG A 242 -16.61 -4.28 12.46
C ARG A 242 -16.37 -4.58 10.98
N ARG A 243 -16.32 -3.56 10.13
CA ARG A 243 -16.14 -3.71 8.67
C ARG A 243 -14.81 -4.37 8.32
N TRP A 244 -13.72 -3.86 8.88
CA TRP A 244 -12.38 -4.41 8.64
C TRP A 244 -12.18 -5.75 9.36
N GLY A 245 -12.73 -5.90 10.56
CA GLY A 245 -12.67 -7.16 11.30
C GLY A 245 -13.33 -8.31 10.53
N ALA A 246 -14.46 -8.05 9.86
CA ALA A 246 -15.09 -9.03 8.98
C ALA A 246 -14.19 -9.39 7.78
N ARG A 247 -13.54 -8.40 7.16
CA ARG A 247 -12.65 -8.62 6.01
C ARG A 247 -11.40 -9.43 6.38
N GLN A 248 -10.60 -8.96 7.34
CA GLN A 248 -9.39 -9.67 7.76
C GLN A 248 -9.70 -10.97 8.50
N GLY A 249 -10.86 -11.07 9.15
CA GLY A 249 -11.32 -12.29 9.78
C GLY A 249 -11.70 -13.37 8.77
N SER A 250 -12.42 -12.98 7.71
CA SER A 250 -12.71 -13.89 6.60
C SER A 250 -11.44 -14.37 5.89
N GLU A 251 -10.44 -13.50 5.77
CA GLU A 251 -9.15 -13.86 5.19
C GLU A 251 -8.38 -14.87 6.07
N ALA A 252 -8.35 -14.65 7.39
CA ALA A 252 -7.76 -15.60 8.33
C ALA A 252 -8.46 -16.97 8.31
N GLU A 253 -9.80 -16.97 8.20
CA GLU A 253 -10.57 -18.21 8.13
C GLU A 253 -10.32 -18.96 6.82
N LYS A 254 -10.36 -18.25 5.69
CA LYS A 254 -10.13 -18.83 4.36
C LYS A 254 -8.74 -19.48 4.23
N TYR A 255 -7.73 -18.90 4.88
CA TYR A 255 -6.33 -19.34 4.78
C TYR A 255 -5.80 -19.93 6.09
N ARG A 256 -6.69 -20.54 6.89
CA ARG A 256 -6.36 -21.12 8.19
C ARG A 256 -5.24 -22.17 8.13
N GLU A 257 -5.25 -23.03 7.12
CA GLU A 257 -4.23 -24.07 6.94
C GLU A 257 -2.83 -23.48 6.74
N LEU A 258 -2.73 -22.40 5.96
CA LEU A 258 -1.47 -21.68 5.75
C LEU A 258 -0.99 -21.01 7.05
N LEU A 259 -1.90 -20.39 7.81
CA LEU A 259 -1.57 -19.83 9.12
C LEU A 259 -1.06 -20.89 10.09
N VAL A 260 -1.67 -22.09 10.12
CA VAL A 260 -1.19 -23.23 10.92
C VAL A 260 0.19 -23.70 10.46
N LYS A 261 0.42 -23.80 9.15
CA LYS A 261 1.74 -24.14 8.60
C LYS A 261 2.82 -23.13 9.03
N LEU A 262 2.49 -21.83 9.03
CA LEU A 262 3.45 -20.76 9.29
C LEU A 262 3.69 -20.49 10.80
N TYR A 263 2.66 -20.59 11.62
CA TYR A 263 2.69 -20.23 13.05
C TYR A 263 2.64 -21.41 14.01
N GLY A 264 2.46 -22.64 13.52
CA GLY A 264 2.19 -23.83 14.33
C GLY A 264 0.70 -23.98 14.65
N GLU A 265 0.33 -25.15 15.17
CA GLU A 265 -1.07 -25.56 15.33
C GLU A 265 -1.87 -24.63 16.27
N GLU A 266 -1.37 -24.39 17.47
CA GLU A 266 -2.07 -23.58 18.48
C GLU A 266 -2.21 -22.13 18.04
N ARG A 267 -1.07 -21.47 17.74
CA ARG A 267 -1.06 -20.05 17.36
C ARG A 267 -1.75 -19.82 16.02
N GLY A 268 -1.54 -20.69 15.04
CA GLY A 268 -2.19 -20.61 13.73
C GLY A 268 -3.71 -20.75 13.80
N LYS A 269 -4.24 -21.61 14.68
CA LYS A 269 -5.69 -21.71 14.95
C LYS A 269 -6.25 -20.50 15.71
N ALA A 270 -5.43 -19.83 16.52
CA ALA A 270 -5.86 -18.67 17.30
C ALA A 270 -5.88 -17.34 16.53
N VAL A 271 -5.26 -17.25 15.34
CA VAL A 271 -5.23 -16.01 14.55
C VAL A 271 -6.64 -15.53 14.23
N ARG A 272 -6.96 -14.28 14.57
CA ARG A 272 -8.30 -13.71 14.31
C ARG A 272 -8.32 -12.88 13.04
N TYR A 273 -7.24 -12.16 12.75
CA TYR A 273 -7.12 -11.27 11.60
C TYR A 273 -5.83 -11.56 10.84
N ALA A 274 -5.93 -11.68 9.52
CA ALA A 274 -4.77 -11.91 8.66
C ALA A 274 -4.76 -11.01 7.43
N GLU A 275 -3.55 -10.75 6.93
CA GLU A 275 -3.27 -10.23 5.59
C GLU A 275 -2.43 -11.28 4.85
N THR A 276 -2.76 -11.55 3.60
CA THR A 276 -2.12 -12.61 2.81
C THR A 276 -1.53 -12.10 1.50
N PHE A 277 -0.44 -12.75 1.07
CA PHE A 277 0.33 -12.37 -0.11
C PHE A 277 0.69 -13.60 -0.95
N GLU A 278 0.64 -13.44 -2.26
CA GLU A 278 1.03 -14.44 -3.27
C GLU A 278 2.34 -14.00 -3.92
N VAL A 279 3.28 -14.92 -4.13
CA VAL A 279 4.55 -14.62 -4.78
C VAL A 279 4.31 -14.33 -6.26
N CYS A 280 4.75 -13.16 -6.72
CA CYS A 280 4.74 -12.82 -8.14
C CYS A 280 5.93 -13.49 -8.85
N GLU A 281 5.63 -14.25 -9.89
CA GLU A 281 6.61 -15.04 -10.62
C GLU A 281 7.58 -14.26 -11.51
N TYR A 282 7.29 -12.97 -11.78
CA TYR A 282 8.11 -12.09 -12.63
C TYR A 282 9.32 -11.51 -11.87
N GLY A 283 9.24 -11.47 -10.54
CA GLY A 283 10.38 -11.18 -9.68
C GLY A 283 11.21 -12.42 -9.41
N ARG A 284 12.13 -12.36 -8.44
CA ARG A 284 12.79 -13.58 -7.96
C ARG A 284 11.86 -14.38 -7.03
N ARG A 285 12.01 -15.70 -7.05
CA ARG A 285 11.21 -16.62 -6.23
C ARG A 285 11.95 -16.94 -4.93
N PRO A 286 11.46 -16.51 -3.76
CA PRO A 286 12.10 -16.81 -2.49
C PRO A 286 11.86 -18.26 -2.07
N SER A 287 12.79 -18.80 -1.28
CA SER A 287 12.57 -20.07 -0.58
C SER A 287 11.70 -19.87 0.67
N GLU A 288 11.16 -20.95 1.25
CA GLU A 288 10.43 -20.87 2.53
C GLU A 288 11.29 -20.28 3.65
N LYS A 289 12.60 -20.57 3.67
CA LYS A 289 13.54 -19.99 4.64
C LYS A 289 13.62 -18.48 4.47
N GLU A 290 13.76 -18.02 3.23
CA GLU A 290 13.87 -16.61 2.93
C GLU A 290 12.57 -15.85 3.20
N ILE A 291 11.41 -16.45 2.95
CA ILE A 291 10.12 -15.88 3.35
C ILE A 291 10.11 -15.59 4.85
N LYS A 292 10.63 -16.49 5.69
CA LYS A 292 10.71 -16.27 7.15
C LYS A 292 11.69 -15.16 7.54
N GLU A 293 12.71 -14.91 6.73
CA GLU A 293 13.66 -13.79 6.93
C GLU A 293 13.02 -12.45 6.51
N LEU A 294 12.26 -12.44 5.41
CA LEU A 294 11.55 -11.26 4.89
C LEU A 294 10.31 -10.90 5.73
N PHE A 295 9.68 -11.90 6.34
CA PHE A 295 8.54 -11.78 7.24
C PHE A 295 8.89 -12.38 8.62
N PRO A 296 9.71 -11.67 9.44
CA PRO A 296 10.24 -12.18 10.70
C PRO A 296 9.19 -12.18 11.84
N PHE A 297 7.96 -12.62 11.55
CA PHE A 297 6.81 -12.58 12.45
C PHE A 297 6.42 -13.97 12.97
N TYR A 298 6.96 -15.04 12.37
CA TYR A 298 6.58 -16.43 12.60
C TYR A 298 7.26 -17.09 13.81
N GLY A 299 8.30 -16.46 14.37
CA GLY A 299 9.03 -17.00 15.51
C GLY A 299 8.15 -17.16 16.76
N GLU A 300 8.53 -18.11 17.61
CA GLU A 300 7.95 -18.35 18.93
C GLU A 300 8.24 -17.13 19.83
N LYS A 301 7.19 -16.58 20.45
CA LYS A 301 7.30 -15.79 21.67
C LYS A 301 6.68 -16.61 22.79
#